data_AF-A0A9D9MKS7-F1
#
_entry.id   AF-A0A9D9MKS7-F1
#
_cell.length_a   1.000
_cell.length_b   1.000
_cell.length_c   1.000
_cell.angle_alpha   90.00
_cell.angle_beta   90.00
_cell.angle_gamma   90.00
#
_symmetry.space_group_name_H-M   'P 1'
#
loop_
_entity.id
_entity.type
_entity.pdbx_description
1 polymer ?
#
loop_
_entity_poly.entity_id
_entity_poly.type
_entity_poly.pdbx_seq_one_letter_code
_entity_poly.pdbx_strand_id
1 'polypeptide(L)'
;MEFRGTTILAVKKDGKVAMAGDGQVTLDKTVMKGHARKVRKIYDGKILVGFAGATADAFTLFEKFEGKLKEFGGDMTRAAVELAKEWRTDRALRRLEAMLLAADANKILLISGTGDVVEPDEEALAIGSGGNYAYAAALAFMRSSSAM
;
A
#
# COMPACT_ATOMS: atom_id res chain seq x y z
N MET A 1 15.22 5.57 17.86
CA MET A 1 15.23 4.30 17.11
C MET A 1 14.36 4.49 15.90
N GLU A 2 14.96 4.54 14.72
CA GLU A 2 14.28 4.73 13.44
C GLU A 2 14.13 3.35 12.77
N PHE A 3 12.90 2.93 12.53
CA PHE A 3 12.63 1.75 11.71
C PHE A 3 12.45 2.17 10.26
N ARG A 4 13.34 1.67 9.39
CA ARG A 4 13.18 1.81 7.94
C ARG A 4 12.56 0.55 7.40
N GLY A 5 11.31 0.70 6.96
CA GLY A 5 10.52 -0.38 6.38
C GLY A 5 10.85 -0.65 4.92
N THR A 6 10.26 -1.74 4.43
CA THR A 6 10.28 -2.16 3.04
C THR A 6 9.69 -1.08 2.13
N THR A 7 10.16 -1.05 0.90
CA THR A 7 9.58 -0.34 -0.23
C THR A 7 8.50 -1.20 -0.87
N ILE A 8 7.37 -0.60 -1.19
CA ILE A 8 6.28 -1.25 -1.90
C ILE A 8 5.91 -0.39 -3.10
N LEU A 9 5.78 -1.02 -4.26
CA LEU A 9 5.38 -0.40 -5.52
C LEU A 9 4.14 -1.14 -6.05
N ALA A 10 3.11 -0.38 -6.40
CA ALA A 10 1.98 -0.82 -7.21
C ALA A 10 2.09 -0.21 -8.60
N VAL A 11 1.80 -1.00 -9.63
CA VAL A 11 1.72 -0.56 -11.03
C VAL A 11 0.48 -1.18 -11.65
N LYS A 12 -0.26 -0.39 -12.41
CA LYS A 12 -1.32 -0.85 -13.30
C LYS A 12 -0.89 -0.57 -14.74
N LYS A 13 -0.94 -1.58 -15.60
CA LYS A 13 -0.61 -1.44 -17.02
C LYS A 13 -1.45 -2.44 -17.82
N ASP A 14 -2.03 -2.00 -18.93
CA ASP A 14 -2.80 -2.84 -19.85
C ASP A 14 -3.92 -3.65 -19.17
N GLY A 15 -4.66 -3.01 -18.26
CA GLY A 15 -5.73 -3.65 -17.49
C GLY A 15 -5.27 -4.69 -16.47
N LYS A 16 -3.96 -4.77 -16.19
CA LYS A 16 -3.38 -5.67 -15.19
C LYS A 16 -2.74 -4.86 -14.07
N VAL A 17 -2.86 -5.37 -12.85
CA VAL A 17 -2.24 -4.80 -11.67
C VAL A 17 -1.15 -5.73 -11.13
N ALA A 18 -0.02 -5.13 -10.76
CA ALA A 18 1.05 -5.80 -10.05
C ALA A 18 1.43 -4.96 -8.82
N MET A 19 1.68 -5.65 -7.71
CA MET A 19 2.23 -5.02 -6.50
C MET A 19 3.40 -5.86 -6.02
N ALA A 20 4.53 -5.20 -5.77
CA ALA A 20 5.75 -5.82 -5.30
C ALA A 20 6.30 -5.03 -4.12
N GLY A 21 7.03 -5.71 -3.25
CA GLY A 21 7.83 -5.06 -2.22
C GLY A 21 9.07 -5.85 -1.92
N ASP A 22 10.13 -5.17 -1.51
CA ASP A 22 11.33 -5.83 -1.03
C ASP A 22 11.11 -6.41 0.38
N GLY A 23 12.13 -7.11 0.90
CA GLY A 23 12.06 -7.80 2.18
C GLY A 23 12.91 -7.19 3.28
N GLN A 24 13.62 -6.10 3.02
CA GLN A 24 14.57 -5.54 3.98
C GLN A 24 13.85 -4.80 5.10
N VAL A 25 14.22 -5.13 6.34
CA VAL A 25 13.84 -4.40 7.54
C VAL A 25 15.12 -3.92 8.20
N THR A 26 15.25 -2.60 8.35
CA THR A 26 16.43 -1.98 8.95
C THR A 26 16.03 -1.25 10.22
N LEU A 27 16.79 -1.48 11.29
CA LEU A 27 16.70 -0.75 12.55
C LEU A 27 17.94 0.12 12.68
N ASP A 28 17.74 1.43 12.65
CA ASP A 28 18.79 2.44 12.55
C ASP A 28 19.74 2.16 11.35
N LYS A 29 20.89 1.53 11.59
CA LYS A 29 21.88 1.19 10.55
C LYS A 29 22.06 -0.31 10.33
N THR A 30 21.30 -1.14 11.05
CA THR A 30 21.47 -2.60 11.06
C THR A 30 20.32 -3.26 10.31
N VAL A 31 20.64 -4.13 9.35
CA VAL A 31 19.65 -4.98 8.68
C VAL A 31 19.23 -6.09 9.64
N MET A 32 17.96 -6.08 10.03
CA MET A 32 17.38 -7.05 10.96
C MET A 32 16.78 -8.27 10.26
N LYS A 33 16.27 -8.08 9.03
CA LYS A 33 15.62 -9.14 8.24
C LYS A 33 15.70 -8.80 6.75
N GLY A 34 15.93 -9.79 5.90
CA GLY A 34 15.99 -9.61 4.43
C GLY A 34 14.77 -10.15 3.65
N HIS A 35 13.85 -10.87 4.30
CA HIS A 35 12.75 -11.59 3.63
C HIS A 35 11.37 -11.29 4.24
N ALA A 36 11.11 -10.04 4.61
CA ALA A 36 9.75 -9.64 4.97
C ALA A 36 8.81 -9.76 3.75
N ARG A 37 7.55 -10.14 4.00
CA ARG A 37 6.49 -10.15 2.97
C ARG A 37 5.40 -9.20 3.42
N LYS A 38 5.34 -8.03 2.79
CA LYS A 38 4.45 -6.92 3.17
C LYS A 38 3.34 -6.64 2.14
N VAL A 39 3.35 -7.40 1.05
CA VAL A 39 2.26 -7.43 0.06
C VAL A 39 1.39 -8.66 0.34
N ARG A 40 0.07 -8.47 0.35
CA ARG A 40 -0.92 -9.53 0.53
C ARG A 40 -2.05 -9.40 -0.46
N LYS A 41 -2.73 -10.51 -0.69
CA LYS A 41 -4.01 -10.59 -1.38
C LYS A 41 -5.12 -10.66 -0.35
N ILE A 42 -6.15 -9.85 -0.50
CA ILE A 42 -7.37 -9.85 0.33
C ILE A 42 -8.61 -9.90 -0.57
N TYR A 43 -9.79 -10.03 0.03
CA TYR A 43 -11.08 -10.02 -0.66
C TYR A 43 -11.11 -11.05 -1.80
N ASP A 44 -10.92 -12.31 -1.43
CA ASP A 44 -10.83 -13.47 -2.33
C ASP A 44 -9.76 -13.32 -3.43
N GLY A 45 -8.70 -12.57 -3.11
CA GLY A 45 -7.57 -12.33 -4.00
C GLY A 45 -7.81 -11.32 -5.11
N LYS A 46 -8.93 -10.60 -5.08
CA LYS A 46 -9.26 -9.54 -6.04
C LYS A 46 -8.51 -8.23 -5.76
N ILE A 47 -8.06 -8.03 -4.52
CA ILE A 47 -7.40 -6.79 -4.10
C ILE A 47 -6.01 -7.11 -3.55
N LEU A 48 -5.01 -6.38 -4.05
CA LEU A 48 -3.65 -6.36 -3.53
C LEU A 48 -3.52 -5.25 -2.50
N VAL A 49 -2.90 -5.55 -1.37
CA VAL A 49 -2.59 -4.56 -0.33
C VAL A 49 -1.14 -4.63 0.09
N GLY A 50 -0.56 -3.47 0.39
CA GLY A 50 0.82 -3.32 0.76
C GLY A 50 1.00 -2.29 1.86
N PHE A 51 1.78 -2.62 2.90
CA PHE A 51 1.98 -1.76 4.06
C PHE A 51 3.46 -1.57 4.41
N ALA A 52 3.92 -0.32 4.44
CA ALA A 52 5.31 0.05 4.73
C ALA A 52 5.53 0.45 6.20
N GLY A 53 5.09 -0.40 7.13
CA GLY A 53 5.23 -0.18 8.58
C GLY A 53 5.39 -1.48 9.38
N ALA A 54 5.13 -1.41 10.69
CA ALA A 54 5.26 -2.58 11.56
C ALA A 54 4.26 -3.69 11.16
N THR A 55 4.68 -4.94 11.35
CA THR A 55 3.89 -6.08 10.86
C THR A 55 2.55 -6.24 11.58
N ALA A 56 2.50 -5.97 12.89
CA ALA A 56 1.27 -6.09 13.67
C ALA A 56 0.19 -5.12 13.16
N ASP A 57 0.56 -3.84 12.98
CA ASP A 57 -0.33 -2.80 12.47
C ASP A 57 -0.87 -3.12 11.08
N ALA A 58 -0.01 -3.70 10.21
CA ALA A 58 -0.40 -4.14 8.87
C ALA A 58 -1.57 -5.13 8.92
N PHE A 59 -1.50 -6.15 9.78
CA PHE A 59 -2.54 -7.16 9.89
C PHE A 59 -3.87 -6.54 10.34
N THR A 60 -3.84 -5.68 11.36
CA THR A 60 -5.05 -5.00 11.84
C THR A 60 -5.70 -4.16 10.75
N LEU A 61 -4.92 -3.41 9.97
CA LEU A 61 -5.45 -2.60 8.88
C LEU A 61 -5.99 -3.45 7.73
N PHE A 62 -5.34 -4.56 7.38
CA PHE A 62 -5.83 -5.47 6.36
C PHE A 62 -7.17 -6.12 6.76
N GLU A 63 -7.31 -6.56 8.00
CA GLU A 63 -8.56 -7.15 8.51
C GLU A 63 -9.70 -6.13 8.52
N LYS A 64 -9.44 -4.91 9.00
CA LYS A 64 -10.42 -3.82 8.98
C LYS A 64 -10.82 -3.47 7.55
N PHE A 65 -9.85 -3.35 6.64
CA PHE A 65 -10.13 -3.02 5.25
C PHE A 65 -10.94 -4.12 4.55
N GLU A 66 -10.59 -5.39 4.77
CA GLU A 66 -11.35 -6.51 4.23
C GLU A 66 -12.78 -6.57 4.79
N GLY A 67 -12.97 -6.22 6.06
CA GLY A 67 -14.28 -6.03 6.66
C GLY A 67 -15.10 -4.95 5.93
N LYS A 68 -14.49 -3.78 5.67
CA LYS A 68 -15.14 -2.68 4.92
C LYS A 68 -15.43 -3.07 3.47
N LEU A 69 -14.55 -3.80 2.82
CA LEU A 69 -14.78 -4.33 1.47
C LEU A 69 -15.99 -5.27 1.44
N LYS A 70 -16.13 -6.16 2.44
CA LYS A 70 -17.31 -7.03 2.56
C LYS A 70 -18.59 -6.22 2.83
N GLU A 71 -18.52 -5.23 3.70
CA GLU A 71 -19.65 -4.33 4.04
C GLU A 71 -20.17 -3.58 2.81
N PHE A 72 -19.28 -3.11 1.93
CA PHE A 72 -19.63 -2.32 0.74
C PHE A 72 -19.61 -3.13 -0.57
N GLY A 73 -19.73 -4.46 -0.50
CA GLY A 73 -19.88 -5.30 -1.69
C GLY A 73 -18.70 -5.24 -2.66
N GLY A 74 -17.50 -4.95 -2.15
CA GLY A 74 -16.27 -4.86 -2.94
C GLY A 74 -15.96 -3.49 -3.52
N ASP A 75 -16.74 -2.44 -3.21
CA ASP A 75 -16.40 -1.07 -3.57
C ASP A 75 -15.15 -0.61 -2.82
N MET A 76 -14.01 -0.69 -3.50
CA MET A 76 -12.69 -0.39 -2.93
C MET A 76 -12.56 1.08 -2.53
N THR A 77 -13.10 2.01 -3.31
CA THR A 77 -13.02 3.45 -3.00
C THR A 77 -13.83 3.77 -1.75
N ARG A 78 -15.07 3.26 -1.66
CA ARG A 78 -15.90 3.47 -0.47
C ARG A 78 -15.31 2.80 0.76
N ALA A 79 -14.83 1.57 0.64
CA ALA A 79 -14.16 0.87 1.74
C ALA A 79 -12.91 1.61 2.22
N ALA A 80 -12.14 2.21 1.31
CA ALA A 80 -10.93 2.97 1.63
C ALA A 80 -11.27 4.24 2.42
N VAL A 81 -12.31 4.96 2.01
CA VAL A 81 -12.78 6.17 2.72
C VAL A 81 -13.27 5.83 4.13
N GLU A 82 -14.03 4.75 4.30
CA GLU A 82 -14.51 4.35 5.62
C GLU A 82 -13.37 3.84 6.51
N LEU A 83 -12.39 3.12 5.94
CA LEU A 83 -11.18 2.76 6.66
C LEU A 83 -10.40 4.00 7.11
N ALA A 84 -10.22 4.98 6.22
CA ALA A 84 -9.51 6.23 6.54
C ALA A 84 -10.18 7.00 7.69
N LYS A 85 -11.52 7.08 7.68
CA LYS A 85 -12.30 7.67 8.79
C LYS A 85 -12.07 6.90 10.09
N GLU A 86 -12.20 5.58 10.06
CA GLU A 86 -11.99 4.72 11.24
C GLU A 86 -10.56 4.88 11.78
N TRP A 87 -9.55 4.80 10.91
CA TRP A 87 -8.14 4.94 11.24
C TRP A 87 -7.85 6.28 11.92
N ARG A 88 -8.38 7.39 11.38
CA ARG A 88 -8.21 8.73 11.96
C ARG A 88 -8.82 8.87 13.36
N THR A 89 -9.96 8.22 13.61
CA THR A 89 -10.70 8.35 14.88
C THR A 89 -10.22 7.38 15.95
N ASP A 90 -9.70 6.21 15.56
CA ASP A 90 -9.22 5.20 16.47
C ASP A 90 -7.94 5.67 17.21
N ARG A 91 -7.99 5.65 18.54
CA ARG A 91 -6.91 6.17 19.40
C ARG A 91 -5.59 5.40 19.23
N ALA A 92 -5.67 4.09 18.94
CA ALA A 92 -4.51 3.25 18.73
C ALA A 92 -3.96 3.43 17.31
N LEU A 93 -4.83 3.41 16.30
CA LEU A 93 -4.40 3.45 14.90
C LEU A 93 -3.88 4.82 14.45
N ARG A 94 -4.43 5.93 14.96
CA ARG A 94 -4.05 7.29 14.51
C ARG A 94 -2.59 7.67 14.80
N ARG A 95 -1.88 6.91 15.64
CA ARG A 95 -0.47 7.12 15.96
C ARG A 95 0.48 6.44 14.96
N LEU A 96 -0.07 5.68 14.03
CA LEU A 96 0.71 4.99 13.00
C LEU A 96 1.14 5.98 11.93
N GLU A 97 2.44 6.21 11.81
CA GLU A 97 3.06 7.01 10.74
C GLU A 97 3.22 6.21 9.44
N ALA A 98 2.26 5.33 9.14
CA ALA A 98 2.34 4.39 8.05
C ALA A 98 1.30 4.65 6.97
N MET A 99 1.63 4.21 5.76
CA MET A 99 0.75 4.27 4.59
C MET A 99 0.38 2.86 4.12
N LEU A 100 -0.84 2.72 3.64
CA LEU A 100 -1.39 1.51 3.04
C LEU A 100 -1.63 1.76 1.56
N LEU A 101 -1.02 0.93 0.69
CA LEU A 101 -1.42 0.83 -0.71
C LEU A 101 -2.48 -0.26 -0.87
N ALA A 102 -3.51 0.03 -1.63
CA ALA A 102 -4.53 -0.92 -2.07
C ALA A 102 -4.68 -0.81 -3.58
N ALA A 103 -4.83 -1.94 -4.29
CA ALA A 103 -5.03 -1.92 -5.72
C ALA A 103 -5.88 -3.10 -6.19
N ASP A 104 -6.77 -2.84 -7.13
CA ASP A 104 -7.53 -3.84 -7.87
C ASP A 104 -7.23 -3.70 -9.38
N ALA A 105 -8.02 -4.35 -10.24
CA ALA A 105 -7.84 -4.24 -11.69
C ALA A 105 -8.12 -2.83 -12.24
N ASN A 106 -8.80 -1.97 -11.48
CA ASN A 106 -9.30 -0.67 -11.93
C ASN A 106 -8.46 0.49 -11.39
N LYS A 107 -8.04 0.42 -10.11
CA LYS A 107 -7.50 1.57 -9.37
C LYS A 107 -6.34 1.19 -8.46
N ILE A 108 -5.50 2.18 -8.17
CA ILE A 108 -4.52 2.16 -7.09
C ILE A 108 -4.92 3.25 -6.10
N LEU A 109 -4.97 2.94 -4.81
CA LEU A 109 -5.30 3.88 -3.75
C LEU A 109 -4.20 3.87 -2.68
N LEU A 110 -3.83 5.06 -2.23
CA LEU A 110 -3.10 5.30 -0.99
C LEU A 110 -4.08 5.65 0.11
N ILE A 111 -3.93 5.01 1.27
CA ILE A 111 -4.74 5.26 2.46
C ILE A 111 -3.79 5.56 3.61
N SER A 112 -4.03 6.66 4.32
CA SER A 112 -3.19 7.10 5.44
C SER A 112 -3.96 7.27 6.75
N GLY A 113 -3.24 7.22 7.87
CA GLY A 113 -3.79 7.49 9.20
C GLY A 113 -4.23 8.95 9.44
N THR A 114 -3.86 9.88 8.54
CA THR A 114 -4.37 11.27 8.55
C THR A 114 -5.81 11.36 8.06
N GLY A 115 -6.34 10.27 7.51
CA GLY A 115 -7.69 10.19 6.95
C GLY A 115 -7.76 10.52 5.46
N ASP A 116 -6.62 10.51 4.77
CA ASP A 116 -6.56 10.80 3.33
C ASP A 116 -6.68 9.50 2.52
N VAL A 117 -7.40 9.61 1.40
CA VAL A 117 -7.48 8.59 0.36
C VAL A 117 -7.08 9.24 -0.95
N VAL A 118 -6.00 8.78 -1.55
CA VAL A 118 -5.43 9.39 -2.76
C VAL A 118 -5.35 8.34 -3.87
N GLU A 119 -5.95 8.65 -5.01
CA GLU A 119 -5.74 7.94 -6.27
C GLU A 119 -4.66 8.69 -7.05
N PRO A 120 -3.57 8.04 -7.51
CA PRO A 120 -2.52 8.71 -8.25
C PRO A 120 -3.00 9.08 -9.66
N ASP A 121 -2.50 10.19 -10.20
CA ASP A 121 -2.76 10.57 -11.61
C ASP A 121 -2.07 9.62 -12.60
N GLU A 122 -0.95 9.03 -12.17
CA GLU A 122 -0.18 8.06 -12.93
C GLU A 122 -0.52 6.64 -12.51
N GLU A 123 -0.36 5.67 -13.41
CA GLU A 123 -0.71 4.27 -13.15
C GLU A 123 0.32 3.52 -12.29
N ALA A 124 1.02 4.23 -11.42
CA ALA A 124 1.94 3.65 -10.45
C ALA A 124 1.91 4.45 -9.15
N LEU A 125 2.21 3.79 -8.03
CA LEU A 125 2.44 4.45 -6.75
C LEU A 125 3.35 3.62 -5.86
N ALA A 126 4.21 4.28 -5.10
CA ALA A 126 5.12 3.60 -4.18
C ALA A 126 5.13 4.23 -2.79
N ILE A 127 5.39 3.40 -1.78
CA ILE A 127 5.55 3.79 -0.38
C ILE A 127 6.80 3.14 0.22
N GLY A 128 7.22 3.63 1.39
CA GLY A 128 8.34 3.09 2.14
C GLY A 128 9.68 3.76 1.83
N SER A 129 10.75 3.22 2.41
CA SER A 129 12.07 3.87 2.45
C SER A 129 12.65 4.21 1.08
N GLY A 130 12.40 3.36 0.07
CA GLY A 130 12.81 3.56 -1.31
C GLY A 130 11.70 4.02 -2.26
N GLY A 131 10.55 4.45 -1.74
CA GLY A 131 9.34 4.71 -2.52
C GLY A 131 9.57 5.64 -3.70
N ASN A 132 10.21 6.79 -3.47
CA ASN A 132 10.46 7.78 -4.53
C ASN A 132 11.33 7.24 -5.67
N TYR A 133 12.32 6.41 -5.37
CA TYR A 133 13.18 5.79 -6.40
C TYR A 133 12.39 4.76 -7.22
N ALA A 134 11.62 3.91 -6.55
CA ALA A 134 10.78 2.91 -7.21
C ALA A 134 9.70 3.58 -8.09
N TYR A 135 9.09 4.65 -7.59
CA TYR A 135 8.10 5.43 -8.33
C TYR A 135 8.71 6.06 -9.58
N ALA A 136 9.85 6.76 -9.46
CA ALA A 136 10.52 7.38 -10.59
C ALA A 136 10.91 6.35 -11.67
N ALA A 137 11.43 5.19 -11.27
CA ALA A 137 11.77 4.10 -12.18
C ALA A 137 10.53 3.52 -12.88
N ALA A 138 9.44 3.32 -12.14
CA ALA A 138 8.18 2.83 -12.70
C ALA A 138 7.61 3.81 -13.75
N LEU A 139 7.58 5.11 -13.44
CA LEU A 139 7.12 6.14 -14.39
C LEU A 139 7.98 6.15 -15.66
N ALA A 140 9.31 6.12 -15.52
CA ALA A 140 10.21 6.10 -16.67
C ALA A 140 9.98 4.86 -17.55
N PHE A 141 9.79 3.69 -16.94
CA PHE A 141 9.48 2.47 -17.65
C PHE A 141 8.11 2.53 -18.34
N MET A 142 7.07 2.99 -17.66
CA MET A 142 5.72 3.07 -18.24
C MET A 142 5.67 4.02 -19.43
N ARG A 143 6.34 5.19 -19.34
CA ARG A 143 6.37 6.19 -20.41
C ARG A 143 7.21 5.79 -21.63
N SER A 144 8.26 4.98 -21.42
CA SER A 144 9.09 4.47 -22.52
C SER A 144 8.50 3.22 -23.18
N SER A 145 7.78 2.40 -22.41
CA SER A 145 7.18 1.15 -22.89
C SER A 145 5.83 1.31 -23.59
N SER A 146 5.28 2.53 -23.63
CA SER A 146 4.11 2.91 -24.44
C SER A 146 4.48 3.46 -25.83
N ALA A 147 5.78 3.52 -26.17
CA ALA A 147 6.29 3.97 -27.47
C ALA A 147 6.64 2.83 -28.44
N MET A 148 6.05 1.64 -28.29
CA MET A 148 6.18 0.52 -29.24
C MET A 148 4.81 0.01 -29.67
#